data_AF-A0A428PGT9-F1
#
_entry.id   AF-A0A428PGT9-F1
#
_cell.length_a   1.000
_cell.length_b   1.000
_cell.length_c   1.000
_cell.angle_alpha   90.00
_cell.angle_beta   90.00
_cell.angle_gamma   90.00
#
_symmetry.space_group_name_H-M   'P 1'
#
loop_
_entity.id
_entity.type
_entity.pdbx_description
1 polymer ?
#
loop_
_entity_poly.entity_id
_entity_poly.type
_entity_poly.pdbx_seq_one_letter_code
_entity_poly.pdbx_strand_id
1 'polypeptide(L)'
;MSSERGPTLWGQLVPSFIKPQLRVEVHIEKHDETKLYTSSSTISGCVTVIPQNELVIELFEISFTGTTTTTMVPLQEDIIQSKHVFLSLVMPDSGQALPRSSSLQGGQTCRIPFVFVVPHQLPTAGCKYTASTIVHQRHLQLPPTIGSWNYNDQAPHAVHIEYAIRAKVITKQKNQQRLKTTEACRALKILSSSLHPIPLDPVLEEGGCQSSTQYTLVREGVLSPYIGNMMAALRKPNSLALSLHDFELPEALITIDLGFSPTTESTRLPEIRVKSARTIHGLI
;
A
#
# COMPACT_ATOMS: atom_id res chain seq x y z
N MET A 1 13.69 -52.14 40.04
CA MET A 1 12.31 -51.63 39.85
C MET A 1 12.34 -50.13 40.07
N SER A 2 12.47 -49.41 38.96
CA SER A 2 12.56 -47.96 38.87
C SER A 2 11.18 -47.35 39.15
N SER A 3 11.09 -46.35 40.03
CA SER A 3 9.88 -45.56 40.22
C SER A 3 10.23 -44.09 40.01
N GLU A 4 9.93 -43.61 38.81
CA GLU A 4 9.81 -42.19 38.50
C GLU A 4 8.63 -41.57 39.27
N ARG A 5 8.80 -40.36 39.78
CA ARG A 5 7.74 -39.35 39.94
C ARG A 5 8.39 -37.97 39.94
N GLY A 6 7.91 -37.14 39.03
CA GLY A 6 8.64 -36.00 38.46
C GLY A 6 8.67 -34.72 39.30
N PRO A 7 9.37 -33.69 38.81
CA PRO A 7 9.51 -32.43 39.51
C PRO A 7 8.22 -31.60 39.39
N THR A 8 7.74 -31.13 40.53
CA THR A 8 6.59 -30.24 40.67
C THR A 8 6.87 -28.87 40.03
N LEU A 9 6.11 -28.60 38.97
CA LEU A 9 5.62 -27.30 38.45
C LEU A 9 6.31 -26.03 38.97
N TRP A 10 7.12 -25.47 38.06
CA TRP A 10 7.53 -24.06 38.08
C TRP A 10 6.28 -23.18 38.04
N GLY A 11 6.21 -22.24 38.98
CA GLY A 11 5.17 -21.21 39.03
C GLY A 11 5.11 -20.47 37.70
N GLN A 12 3.97 -20.58 37.03
CA GLN A 12 3.62 -19.71 35.91
C GLN A 12 3.53 -18.28 36.43
N LEU A 13 4.54 -17.47 36.13
CA LEU A 13 4.42 -16.02 36.15
C LEU A 13 3.37 -15.65 35.10
N VAL A 14 2.11 -15.58 35.52
CA VAL A 14 1.08 -14.88 34.75
C VAL A 14 1.53 -13.42 34.74
N PRO A 15 1.89 -12.83 33.59
CA PRO A 15 2.14 -11.41 33.55
C PRO A 15 0.85 -10.74 34.00
N SER A 16 0.88 -10.07 35.14
CA SER A 16 -0.22 -9.23 35.58
C SER A 16 -0.45 -8.21 34.48
N PHE A 17 -1.51 -8.40 33.70
CA PHE A 17 -1.95 -7.45 32.69
C PHE A 17 -2.34 -6.17 33.44
N ILE A 18 -1.39 -5.25 33.57
CA ILE A 18 -1.64 -3.91 34.06
C ILE A 18 -2.65 -3.31 33.07
N LYS A 19 -3.91 -3.22 33.49
CA LYS A 19 -4.95 -2.62 32.66
C LYS A 19 -4.50 -1.20 32.27
N PRO A 20 -4.56 -0.84 30.97
CA PRO A 20 -4.13 0.48 30.53
C PRO A 20 -5.00 1.53 31.20
N GLN A 21 -4.36 2.49 31.88
CA GLN A 21 -5.03 3.57 32.61
C GLN A 21 -5.85 4.51 31.71
N LEU A 22 -5.56 4.49 30.41
CA LEU A 22 -6.25 5.25 29.38
C LEU A 22 -6.45 4.34 28.17
N ARG A 23 -7.68 4.25 27.68
CA ARG A 23 -8.00 3.61 26.40
C ARG A 23 -8.38 4.71 25.41
N VAL A 24 -7.82 4.64 24.22
CA VAL A 24 -8.11 5.57 23.12
C VAL A 24 -8.54 4.73 21.93
N GLU A 25 -9.62 5.14 21.28
CA GLU A 25 -10.17 4.43 20.14
C GLU A 25 -10.51 5.41 19.03
N VAL A 26 -10.18 5.04 17.79
CA VAL A 26 -10.58 5.80 16.61
C VAL A 26 -11.69 5.02 15.92
N HIS A 27 -12.81 5.68 15.68
CA HIS A 27 -13.94 5.18 14.90
C HIS A 27 -14.16 6.06 13.68
N ILE A 28 -14.24 5.45 12.50
CA ILE A 28 -14.49 6.12 11.23
C ILE A 28 -15.87 5.69 10.74
N GLU A 29 -16.69 6.66 10.35
CA GLU A 29 -18.06 6.41 9.90
C GLU A 29 -18.09 5.64 8.57
N LYS A 30 -18.95 4.62 8.50
CA LYS A 30 -19.16 3.80 7.30
C LYS A 30 -17.83 3.30 6.71
N HIS A 31 -16.90 2.88 7.56
CA HIS A 31 -15.59 2.38 7.16
C HIS A 31 -15.43 0.92 7.59
N ASP A 32 -15.00 0.10 6.63
CA ASP A 32 -14.51 -1.25 6.80
C ASP A 32 -13.11 -1.36 6.16
N GLU A 33 -12.48 -2.53 6.28
CA GLU A 33 -11.13 -2.76 5.75
C GLU A 33 -11.08 -2.81 4.22
N THR A 34 -12.22 -2.89 3.53
CA THR A 34 -12.28 -2.95 2.05
C THR A 34 -12.51 -1.57 1.43
N LYS A 35 -13.05 -0.61 2.19
CA LYS A 35 -13.37 0.73 1.72
C LYS A 35 -12.13 1.49 1.25
N LEU A 36 -12.27 2.06 0.06
CA LEU A 36 -11.27 2.87 -0.61
C LEU A 36 -11.62 4.34 -0.54
N TYR A 37 -10.59 5.16 -0.50
CA TYR A 37 -10.68 6.61 -0.56
C TYR A 37 -9.84 7.10 -1.73
N THR A 38 -10.29 8.17 -2.37
CA THR A 38 -9.55 8.89 -3.41
C THR A 38 -9.45 10.36 -3.01
N SER A 39 -8.79 11.20 -3.80
CA SER A 39 -8.80 12.65 -3.54
C SER A 39 -10.23 13.18 -3.46
N SER A 40 -10.43 14.17 -2.60
CA SER A 40 -11.73 14.73 -2.21
C SER A 40 -12.67 13.81 -1.44
N SER A 41 -12.28 12.56 -1.15
CA SER A 41 -13.05 11.72 -0.23
C SER A 41 -13.06 12.34 1.17
N THR A 42 -14.24 12.40 1.79
CA THR A 42 -14.40 12.86 3.17
C THR A 42 -14.30 11.69 4.13
N ILE A 43 -13.49 11.87 5.18
CA ILE A 43 -13.27 10.90 6.26
C ILE A 43 -13.79 11.55 7.54
N SER A 44 -14.98 11.15 7.99
CA SER A 44 -15.60 11.60 9.23
C SER A 44 -15.61 10.49 10.28
N GLY A 45 -15.59 10.88 11.56
CA GLY A 45 -15.60 9.92 12.65
C GLY A 45 -15.50 10.58 14.02
N CYS A 46 -15.19 9.76 15.02
CA CYS A 46 -14.92 10.24 16.38
C CYS A 46 -13.79 9.45 17.05
N VAL A 47 -13.03 10.15 17.87
CA VAL A 47 -12.08 9.55 18.80
C VAL A 47 -12.74 9.43 20.16
N THR A 48 -12.69 8.24 20.75
CA THR A 48 -13.22 7.96 22.08
C THR A 48 -12.06 7.82 23.06
N VAL A 49 -12.04 8.64 24.10
CA VAL A 49 -11.05 8.64 25.18
C VAL A 49 -11.71 8.16 26.46
N ILE A 50 -11.20 7.06 27.02
CA ILE A 50 -11.77 6.37 28.18
C ILE A 50 -10.69 6.27 29.28
N PRO A 51 -10.63 7.23 30.20
CA PRO A 51 -9.76 7.17 31.38
C PRO A 51 -10.30 6.14 32.39
N GLN A 52 -9.43 5.32 32.96
CA GLN A 52 -9.81 4.43 34.07
C GLN A 52 -9.75 5.16 35.42
N ASN A 53 -8.79 6.06 35.57
CA ASN A 53 -8.57 6.87 36.76
C ASN A 53 -8.51 8.35 36.37
N GLU A 54 -8.51 9.25 37.37
CA GLU A 54 -8.33 10.66 37.11
C GLU A 54 -6.94 10.95 36.49
N LEU A 55 -6.91 11.64 35.35
CA LEU A 55 -5.69 11.92 34.58
C LEU A 55 -5.71 13.37 34.09
N VAL A 56 -4.55 14.02 34.08
CA VAL A 56 -4.39 15.34 33.46
C VAL A 56 -3.90 15.15 32.02
N ILE A 57 -4.57 15.82 31.08
CA ILE A 57 -4.18 15.81 29.67
C ILE A 57 -3.33 17.02 29.35
N GLU A 58 -2.11 16.75 28.91
CA GLU A 58 -1.14 17.74 28.46
C GLU A 58 -1.33 18.04 26.97
N LEU A 59 -1.52 16.99 26.17
CA LEU A 59 -1.72 17.10 24.72
C LEU A 59 -2.76 16.09 24.25
N PHE A 60 -3.65 16.56 23.38
CA PHE A 60 -4.55 15.72 22.60
C PHE A 60 -4.48 16.16 21.15
N GLU A 61 -4.18 15.24 20.25
CA GLU A 61 -4.02 15.50 18.83
C GLU A 61 -4.74 14.43 18.01
N ILE A 62 -5.49 14.86 17.00
CA ILE A 62 -6.04 13.99 15.96
C ILE A 62 -5.41 14.41 14.64
N SER A 63 -4.81 13.46 13.93
CA SER A 63 -4.13 13.73 12.66
C SER A 63 -4.45 12.68 11.61
N PHE A 64 -4.52 13.12 10.36
CA PHE A 64 -4.54 12.26 9.19
C PHE A 64 -3.14 12.23 8.58
N THR A 65 -2.54 11.04 8.55
CA THR A 65 -1.13 10.85 8.17
C THR A 65 -0.99 9.92 6.97
N GLY A 66 0.01 10.19 6.14
CA GLY A 66 0.50 9.30 5.08
C GLY A 66 1.98 9.03 5.32
N THR A 67 2.35 7.76 5.37
CA THR A 67 3.70 7.32 5.72
C THR A 67 4.23 6.28 4.74
N THR A 68 5.49 6.45 4.34
CA THR A 68 6.25 5.44 3.61
C THR A 68 7.18 4.73 4.58
N THR A 69 7.22 3.40 4.52
CA THR A 69 8.16 2.56 5.26
C THR A 69 8.93 1.70 4.27
N THR A 70 10.25 1.72 4.37
CA THR A 70 11.15 0.81 3.63
C THR A 70 11.87 -0.08 4.62
N THR A 71 11.78 -1.39 4.43
CA THR A 71 12.38 -2.42 5.27
C THR A 71 13.44 -3.17 4.48
N MET A 72 14.65 -3.24 5.01
CA MET A 72 15.74 -4.07 4.50
C MET A 72 16.01 -5.19 5.51
N VAL A 73 15.99 -6.44 5.03
CA VAL A 73 16.31 -7.63 5.82
C VAL A 73 17.66 -8.17 5.37
N PRO A 74 18.77 -7.75 5.99
CA PRO A 74 20.08 -8.32 5.71
C PRO A 74 20.17 -9.79 6.16
N LEU A 75 21.01 -10.59 5.49
CA LEU A 75 21.14 -12.03 5.72
C LEU A 75 21.65 -12.40 7.13
N GLN A 76 22.29 -11.47 7.84
CA GLN A 76 23.01 -11.76 9.08
C GLN A 76 22.92 -10.65 10.13
N GLU A 77 22.02 -9.67 9.95
CA GLU A 77 21.85 -8.55 10.88
C GLU A 77 20.36 -8.29 11.16
N ASP A 78 20.09 -7.39 12.10
CA ASP A 78 18.73 -6.96 12.44
C ASP A 78 18.06 -6.24 11.27
N ILE A 79 16.73 -6.30 11.24
CA ILE A 79 15.90 -5.65 10.23
C ILE A 79 16.10 -4.12 10.31
N ILE A 80 16.52 -3.51 9.19
CA ILE A 80 16.67 -2.05 9.08
C ILE A 80 15.37 -1.47 8.52
N GLN A 81 14.75 -0.55 9.23
CA GLN A 81 13.54 0.15 8.78
C GLN A 81 13.76 1.66 8.69
N SER A 82 13.37 2.25 7.57
CA SER A 82 13.30 3.70 7.37
C SER A 82 11.84 4.11 7.20
N LYS A 83 11.41 5.12 7.96
CA LYS A 83 10.02 5.60 7.96
C LYS A 83 10.00 7.10 7.67
N HIS A 84 9.16 7.52 6.72
CA HIS A 84 9.02 8.93 6.32
C HIS A 84 7.54 9.34 6.21
N VAL A 85 7.14 10.35 6.98
CA VAL A 85 5.79 10.92 6.93
C VAL A 85 5.74 11.98 5.82
N PHE A 86 5.04 11.70 4.73
CA PHE A 86 4.89 12.62 3.59
C PHE A 86 3.60 13.44 3.63
N LEU A 87 2.62 13.03 4.45
CA LEU A 87 1.37 13.76 4.68
C LEU A 87 1.09 13.79 6.18
N SER A 88 0.81 14.97 6.72
CA SER A 88 0.35 15.15 8.10
C SER A 88 -0.62 16.32 8.15
N LEU A 89 -1.90 16.02 8.28
CA LEU A 89 -2.97 17.00 8.48
C LEU A 89 -3.45 16.88 9.92
N VAL A 90 -3.17 17.88 10.73
CA VAL A 90 -3.58 17.92 12.14
C VAL A 90 -4.90 18.69 12.25
N MET A 91 -5.86 18.15 13.01
CA MET A 91 -7.07 18.90 13.31
C MET A 91 -6.70 20.16 14.11
N PRO A 92 -7.21 21.34 13.76
CA PRO A 92 -7.03 22.52 14.59
C PRO A 92 -7.55 22.25 16.00
N ASP A 93 -6.92 22.86 17.01
CA ASP A 93 -7.22 22.65 18.42
C ASP A 93 -8.73 22.71 18.66
N SER A 94 -9.33 21.55 18.94
CA SER A 94 -10.79 21.45 19.00
C SER A 94 -11.40 22.24 20.15
N GLY A 95 -10.59 22.73 21.10
CA GLY A 95 -10.84 23.80 22.08
C GLY A 95 -11.99 23.61 23.07
N GLN A 96 -13.00 22.83 22.69
CA GLN A 96 -14.33 22.75 23.27
C GLN A 96 -14.62 21.34 23.82
N ALA A 97 -14.06 20.28 23.20
CA ALA A 97 -14.34 18.90 23.64
C ALA A 97 -13.37 18.39 24.72
N LEU A 98 -12.14 18.92 24.75
CA LEU A 98 -11.14 18.56 25.74
C LEU A 98 -10.25 19.78 26.01
N PRO A 99 -10.57 20.61 27.01
CA PRO A 99 -9.75 21.76 27.35
C PRO A 99 -8.32 21.27 27.64
N ARG A 100 -7.31 21.91 27.03
CA ARG A 100 -5.92 21.71 27.47
C ARG A 100 -5.86 21.93 28.97
N SER A 101 -5.19 21.05 29.72
CA SER A 101 -5.15 21.02 31.19
C SER A 101 -6.42 20.58 31.93
N SER A 102 -7.44 20.04 31.26
CA SER A 102 -8.57 19.42 31.96
C SER A 102 -8.15 18.13 32.66
N SER A 103 -8.57 17.93 33.91
CA SER A 103 -8.56 16.61 34.52
C SER A 103 -9.75 15.81 33.99
N LEU A 104 -9.46 14.68 33.35
CA LEU A 104 -10.48 13.72 33.00
C LEU A 104 -10.78 12.86 34.22
N GLN A 105 -12.05 12.77 34.61
CA GLN A 105 -12.48 11.88 35.68
C GLN A 105 -12.48 10.43 35.22
N GLY A 106 -12.11 9.50 36.10
CA GLY A 106 -12.17 8.07 35.80
C GLY A 106 -13.58 7.63 35.40
N GLY A 107 -13.68 6.83 34.34
CA GLY A 107 -14.96 6.36 33.80
C GLY A 107 -15.69 7.35 32.88
N GLN A 108 -15.29 8.62 32.82
CA GLN A 108 -15.92 9.59 31.93
C GLN A 108 -15.41 9.43 30.50
N THR A 109 -16.27 8.95 29.61
CA THR A 109 -15.93 8.79 28.19
C THR A 109 -16.09 10.12 27.47
N CYS A 110 -15.01 10.60 26.85
CA CYS A 110 -15.05 11.78 25.99
C CYS A 110 -15.01 11.34 24.51
N ARG A 111 -15.87 11.94 23.68
CA ARG A 111 -15.93 11.68 22.24
C ARG A 111 -15.62 12.96 21.50
N ILE A 112 -14.54 12.96 20.73
CA ILE A 112 -14.09 14.10 19.95
C ILE A 112 -14.34 13.80 18.46
N PRO A 113 -15.28 14.51 17.80
CA PRO A 113 -15.54 14.29 16.38
C PRO A 113 -14.38 14.83 15.54
N PHE A 114 -14.14 14.21 14.38
CA PHE A 114 -13.18 14.70 13.41
C PHE A 114 -13.74 14.58 11.99
N VAL A 115 -13.25 15.46 11.12
CA VAL A 115 -13.49 15.41 9.67
C VAL A 115 -12.19 15.78 8.97
N PHE A 116 -11.76 14.93 8.04
CA PHE A 116 -10.67 15.20 7.12
C PHE A 116 -11.16 15.05 5.68
N VAL A 117 -10.55 15.78 4.76
CA VAL A 117 -10.73 15.58 3.32
C VAL A 117 -9.41 15.10 2.75
N VAL A 118 -9.43 14.02 1.97
CA VAL A 118 -8.22 13.54 1.29
C VAL A 118 -7.79 14.59 0.28
N PRO A 119 -6.57 15.16 0.41
CA PRO A 119 -6.16 16.23 -0.47
C PRO A 119 -5.93 15.73 -1.90
N HIS A 120 -6.00 16.63 -2.87
CA HIS A 120 -5.60 16.36 -4.25
C HIS A 120 -4.09 16.29 -4.42
N GLN A 121 -3.37 17.09 -3.63
CA GLN A 121 -1.94 17.22 -3.68
C GLN A 121 -1.37 17.24 -2.26
N LEU A 122 -0.17 16.71 -2.11
CA LEU A 122 0.65 16.89 -0.93
C LEU A 122 0.91 18.39 -0.71
N PRO A 123 1.09 18.83 0.54
CA PRO A 123 1.48 20.21 0.82
C PRO A 123 2.71 20.61 0.00
N THR A 124 2.85 21.89 -0.37
CA THR A 124 3.90 22.40 -1.27
C THR A 124 5.33 22.01 -0.85
N ALA A 125 5.57 21.75 0.44
CA ALA A 125 6.84 21.24 0.96
C ALA A 125 7.16 19.78 0.59
N GLY A 126 6.19 19.05 0.03
CA GLY A 126 6.31 17.63 -0.34
C GLY A 126 7.23 17.38 -1.53
N CYS A 127 7.45 18.37 -2.40
CA CYS A 127 8.40 18.28 -3.50
C CYS A 127 9.37 19.47 -3.49
N LYS A 128 10.63 19.21 -3.13
CA LYS A 128 11.71 20.22 -3.18
C LYS A 128 12.36 20.33 -4.56
N TYR A 129 11.93 19.51 -5.52
CA TYR A 129 12.56 19.41 -6.83
C TYR A 129 12.02 20.49 -7.78
N THR A 130 12.92 21.34 -8.26
CA THR A 130 12.66 22.36 -9.28
C THR A 130 12.81 21.74 -10.66
N ALA A 131 11.73 21.19 -11.19
CA ALA A 131 11.64 20.65 -12.54
C ALA A 131 10.51 21.27 -13.34
N SER A 132 10.28 20.76 -14.55
CA SER A 132 9.11 21.10 -15.35
C SER A 132 7.82 20.97 -14.53
N THR A 133 6.87 21.86 -14.80
CA THR A 133 5.61 21.99 -14.05
C THR A 133 4.86 20.67 -13.94
N ILE A 134 4.90 19.83 -14.98
CA ILE A 134 4.24 18.52 -15.04
C ILE A 134 4.87 17.52 -14.06
N VAL A 135 6.20 17.44 -14.01
CA VAL A 135 6.91 16.52 -13.09
C VAL A 135 6.65 16.93 -11.65
N HIS A 136 6.75 18.23 -11.37
CA HIS A 136 6.46 18.76 -10.06
C HIS A 136 5.01 18.49 -9.62
N GLN A 137 4.03 18.72 -10.50
CA GLN A 137 2.63 18.41 -10.24
C GLN A 137 2.39 16.92 -9.95
N ARG A 138 3.12 16.00 -10.60
CA ARG A 138 3.06 14.57 -10.30
C ARG A 138 3.69 14.20 -8.98
N HIS A 139 4.82 14.77 -8.63
CA HIS A 139 5.47 14.52 -7.33
C HIS A 139 4.60 14.98 -6.15
N LEU A 140 3.70 15.94 -6.40
CA LEU A 140 2.72 16.37 -5.42
C LEU A 140 1.47 15.48 -5.39
N GLN A 141 1.26 14.53 -6.29
CA GLN A 141 0.12 13.62 -6.18
C GLN A 141 0.28 12.68 -4.99
N LEU A 142 -0.83 12.33 -4.34
CA LEU A 142 -0.81 11.36 -3.27
C LEU A 142 -0.45 9.99 -3.85
N PRO A 143 0.59 9.32 -3.33
CA PRO A 143 0.87 7.95 -3.75
C PRO A 143 -0.29 7.03 -3.31
N PRO A 144 -0.60 5.97 -4.07
CA PRO A 144 -1.56 4.98 -3.61
C PRO A 144 -1.03 4.26 -2.36
N THR A 145 -1.93 3.65 -1.59
CA THR A 145 -1.57 2.66 -0.58
C THR A 145 -0.78 1.52 -1.24
N ILE A 146 0.25 1.00 -0.58
CA ILE A 146 1.13 -0.07 -1.08
C ILE A 146 1.44 -1.05 0.06
N GLY A 147 1.43 -2.35 -0.22
CA GLY A 147 1.83 -3.43 0.68
C GLY A 147 0.79 -3.80 1.75
N SER A 148 -0.44 -3.28 1.66
CA SER A 148 -1.52 -3.53 2.64
C SER A 148 -2.88 -3.78 1.99
N TRP A 149 -2.88 -4.21 0.72
CA TRP A 149 -4.08 -4.60 0.00
C TRP A 149 -4.53 -6.00 0.39
N ASN A 150 -5.83 -6.29 0.24
CA ASN A 150 -6.37 -7.64 0.45
C ASN A 150 -5.94 -8.61 -0.66
N TYR A 151 -5.56 -8.05 -1.81
CA TYR A 151 -5.04 -8.76 -2.97
C TYR A 151 -3.57 -8.41 -3.15
N ASN A 152 -2.82 -9.31 -3.80
CA ASN A 152 -1.40 -9.06 -4.10
C ASN A 152 -1.27 -7.87 -5.07
N ASP A 153 -0.74 -6.76 -4.59
CA ASP A 153 -0.51 -5.52 -5.35
C ASP A 153 0.80 -5.53 -6.14
N GLN A 154 1.50 -6.69 -6.17
CA GLN A 154 2.82 -6.87 -6.79
C GLN A 154 3.90 -5.92 -6.22
N ALA A 155 3.65 -5.31 -5.06
CA ALA A 155 4.62 -4.44 -4.44
C ALA A 155 5.78 -5.27 -3.87
N PRO A 156 7.02 -4.76 -3.94
CA PRO A 156 8.11 -5.35 -3.18
C PRO A 156 7.74 -5.40 -1.69
N HIS A 157 7.95 -6.56 -1.05
CA HIS A 157 7.69 -6.76 0.38
C HIS A 157 8.42 -5.74 1.28
N ALA A 158 9.51 -5.17 0.78
CA ALA A 158 10.31 -4.17 1.46
C ALA A 158 9.67 -2.77 1.50
N VAL A 159 8.62 -2.47 0.73
CA VAL A 159 8.08 -1.10 0.58
C VAL A 159 6.61 -1.05 0.94
N HIS A 160 6.25 -0.17 1.87
CA HIS A 160 4.87 0.03 2.32
C HIS A 160 4.50 1.51 2.31
N ILE A 161 3.30 1.82 1.83
CA ILE A 161 2.69 3.15 1.91
C ILE A 161 1.38 3.01 2.67
N GLU A 162 1.33 3.59 3.86
CA GLU A 162 0.18 3.53 4.76
C GLU A 162 -0.46 4.91 4.94
N TYR A 163 -1.79 4.93 5.01
CA TYR A 163 -2.56 6.09 5.42
C TYR A 163 -3.32 5.76 6.70
N ALA A 164 -3.42 6.70 7.64
CA ALA A 164 -4.14 6.45 8.88
C ALA A 164 -4.67 7.72 9.53
N ILE A 165 -5.83 7.61 10.16
CA ILE A 165 -6.26 8.53 11.22
C ILE A 165 -5.59 8.10 12.52
N ARG A 166 -4.86 9.02 13.14
CA ARG A 166 -4.13 8.82 14.39
C ARG A 166 -4.70 9.73 15.46
N ALA A 167 -4.87 9.18 16.66
CA ALA A 167 -5.21 9.93 17.86
C ALA A 167 -4.09 9.74 18.88
N LYS A 168 -3.49 10.84 19.32
CA LYS A 168 -2.38 10.85 20.27
C LYS A 168 -2.78 11.62 21.52
N VAL A 169 -2.61 10.98 22.67
CA VAL A 169 -2.89 11.57 23.98
C VAL A 169 -1.67 11.49 24.86
N ILE A 170 -1.18 12.63 25.33
CA ILE A 170 -0.12 12.72 26.32
C ILE A 170 -0.75 13.10 27.65
N THR A 171 -0.54 12.23 28.63
CA THR A 171 -1.09 12.39 29.98
C THR A 171 -0.01 12.49 31.03
N LYS A 172 -0.36 13.16 32.13
CA LYS A 172 0.42 13.23 33.35
C LYS A 172 -0.45 12.76 34.51
N GLN A 173 0.09 11.86 35.35
CA GLN A 173 -0.59 11.51 36.59
C GLN A 173 -0.32 12.57 37.65
N LYS A 174 -1.31 12.89 38.50
CA LYS A 174 -1.14 13.87 39.59
C LYS A 174 0.06 13.58 40.51
N ASN A 175 0.42 12.31 40.70
CA ASN A 175 1.50 11.88 41.60
C ASN A 175 2.79 11.44 40.88
N GLN A 176 2.88 11.57 39.55
CA GLN A 176 4.06 11.18 38.79
C GLN A 176 4.52 12.30 37.86
N GLN A 177 5.82 12.57 37.84
CA GLN A 177 6.40 13.52 36.89
C GLN A 177 6.51 12.95 35.46
N ARG A 178 6.28 11.64 35.29
CA ARG A 178 6.46 10.97 34.00
C ARG A 178 5.25 11.16 33.10
N LEU A 179 5.50 11.67 31.90
CA LEU A 179 4.50 11.74 30.83
C LEU A 179 4.28 10.35 30.23
N LYS A 180 3.02 10.03 29.93
CA LYS A 180 2.62 8.81 29.22
C LYS A 180 1.91 9.16 27.93
N THR A 181 2.44 8.66 26.82
CA THR A 181 1.82 8.75 25.50
C THR A 181 0.97 7.52 25.24
N THR A 182 -0.27 7.72 24.82
CA THR A 182 -1.18 6.67 24.35
C THR A 182 -1.63 7.04 22.94
N GLU A 183 -1.51 6.10 22.00
CA GLU A 183 -1.86 6.31 20.60
C GLU A 183 -2.85 5.25 20.13
N ALA A 184 -3.79 5.67 19.28
CA ALA A 184 -4.70 4.79 18.56
C ALA A 184 -4.71 5.18 17.09
N CYS A 185 -4.72 4.17 16.21
CA CYS A 185 -4.64 4.38 14.77
C CYS A 185 -5.71 3.56 14.05
N ARG A 186 -6.29 4.13 12.98
CA ARG A 186 -7.12 3.39 12.01
C ARG A 186 -6.59 3.62 10.61
N ALA A 187 -6.18 2.52 9.97
CA ALA A 187 -5.63 2.52 8.63
C ALA A 187 -6.71 2.80 7.58
N LEU A 188 -6.28 3.38 6.46
CA LEU A 188 -7.11 3.75 5.32
C LEU A 188 -6.44 3.23 4.04
N LYS A 189 -7.25 2.83 3.07
CA LYS A 189 -6.78 2.48 1.73
C LYS A 189 -7.07 3.64 0.78
N ILE A 190 -6.02 4.22 0.21
CA ILE A 190 -6.13 5.34 -0.72
C ILE A 190 -5.68 4.90 -2.11
N LEU A 191 -6.50 5.20 -3.11
CA LEU A 191 -6.13 5.11 -4.51
C LEU A 191 -5.77 6.50 -5.04
N SER A 192 -4.74 6.54 -5.89
CA SER A 192 -4.39 7.77 -6.59
C SER A 192 -5.53 8.17 -7.53
N SER A 193 -5.85 9.45 -7.55
CA SER A 193 -6.85 10.03 -8.45
C SER A 193 -6.37 10.10 -9.91
N SER A 194 -5.08 9.89 -10.18
CA SER A 194 -4.53 9.86 -11.53
C SER A 194 -4.64 8.46 -12.14
N LEU A 195 -5.79 8.17 -12.74
CA LEU A 195 -5.99 6.99 -13.60
C LEU A 195 -5.43 7.17 -15.02
N HIS A 196 -4.80 8.30 -15.33
CA HIS A 196 -4.20 8.51 -16.65
C HIS A 196 -2.77 7.97 -16.66
N PRO A 197 -2.51 6.81 -17.28
CA PRO A 197 -1.16 6.51 -17.70
C PRO A 197 -0.76 7.64 -18.65
N ILE A 198 0.36 8.31 -18.38
CA ILE A 198 1.07 8.93 -19.50
C ILE A 198 1.38 7.75 -20.42
N PRO A 199 1.17 7.85 -21.73
CA PRO A 199 2.11 7.20 -22.61
C PRO A 199 3.48 7.69 -22.13
N LEU A 200 4.22 6.85 -21.41
CA LEU A 200 5.66 6.98 -21.48
C LEU A 200 5.88 6.89 -22.99
N ASP A 201 6.09 8.04 -23.64
CA ASP A 201 6.90 8.10 -24.82
C ASP A 201 8.29 8.02 -24.24
N PRO A 202 8.88 6.81 -24.08
CA PRO A 202 10.29 6.80 -24.26
C PRO A 202 10.46 7.28 -25.71
N VAL A 203 11.06 8.45 -25.89
CA VAL A 203 12.18 8.48 -26.83
C VAL A 203 13.11 7.41 -26.30
N LEU A 204 12.81 6.18 -26.68
CA LEU A 204 13.54 5.00 -26.34
C LEU A 204 14.74 5.11 -27.26
N GLU A 205 15.78 5.74 -26.74
CA GLU A 205 17.14 5.45 -27.17
C GLU A 205 17.19 3.95 -27.47
N GLU A 206 17.56 3.64 -28.72
CA GLU A 206 17.64 2.30 -29.28
C GLU A 206 18.31 1.35 -28.27
N GLY A 207 17.52 0.55 -27.54
CA GLY A 207 18.09 -0.40 -26.59
C GLY A 207 17.25 -0.84 -25.40
N GLY A 208 16.04 -0.31 -25.17
CA GLY A 208 15.37 -0.47 -23.86
C GLY A 208 13.96 -1.05 -23.84
N CYS A 209 13.49 -1.69 -24.91
CA CYS A 209 12.26 -2.46 -24.91
C CYS A 209 12.44 -3.41 -26.07
N GLN A 210 12.83 -4.66 -25.79
CA GLN A 210 12.83 -5.68 -26.82
C GLN A 210 11.42 -5.68 -27.39
N SER A 211 11.24 -5.19 -28.62
CA SER A 211 10.06 -5.50 -29.40
C SER A 211 9.82 -6.99 -29.21
N SER A 212 8.67 -7.39 -28.65
CA SER A 212 8.33 -8.78 -28.39
C SER A 212 8.00 -9.46 -29.73
N THR A 213 8.98 -9.45 -30.61
CA THR A 213 9.00 -9.98 -31.96
C THR A 213 10.10 -11.02 -31.96
N GLN A 214 9.71 -12.29 -32.02
CA GLN A 214 10.65 -13.40 -32.15
C GLN A 214 10.62 -13.96 -33.55
N TYR A 215 11.78 -14.40 -34.01
CA TYR A 215 11.95 -15.09 -35.28
C TYR A 215 12.39 -16.53 -35.04
N THR A 216 11.86 -17.47 -35.81
CA THR A 216 12.26 -18.87 -35.76
C THR A 216 12.34 -19.44 -37.16
N LEU A 217 13.38 -20.24 -37.41
CA LEU A 217 13.57 -20.95 -38.67
C LEU A 217 12.58 -22.12 -38.75
N VAL A 218 11.81 -22.20 -39.83
CA VAL A 218 10.85 -23.28 -40.05
C VAL A 218 11.44 -24.32 -41.00
N ARG A 219 11.23 -25.60 -40.63
CA ARG A 219 11.55 -26.79 -41.40
C ARG A 219 10.31 -27.69 -41.42
N GLU A 220 10.07 -28.38 -42.52
CA GLU A 220 8.92 -29.30 -42.71
C GLU A 220 8.98 -30.57 -41.81
N GLY A 221 10.14 -30.85 -41.20
CA GLY A 221 10.47 -31.99 -40.34
C GLY A 221 11.91 -31.96 -39.82
N VAL A 222 12.26 -32.88 -38.91
CA VAL A 222 13.52 -32.89 -38.12
C VAL A 222 14.80 -32.93 -38.98
N LEU A 223 14.71 -33.39 -40.23
CA LEU A 223 15.84 -33.46 -41.19
C LEU A 223 15.52 -32.81 -42.55
N SER A 224 14.42 -32.08 -42.64
CA SER A 224 13.97 -31.45 -43.89
C SER A 224 14.73 -30.14 -44.18
N PRO A 225 14.73 -29.69 -45.45
CA PRO A 225 15.29 -28.40 -45.82
C PRO A 225 14.56 -27.25 -45.13
N TYR A 226 15.27 -26.13 -44.98
CA TYR A 226 14.73 -24.89 -44.46
C TYR A 226 13.73 -24.28 -45.46
N ILE A 227 12.50 -24.02 -45.00
CA ILE A 227 11.39 -23.58 -45.86
C ILE A 227 11.05 -22.09 -45.71
N GLY A 228 11.49 -21.46 -44.63
CA GLY A 228 11.25 -20.03 -44.40
C GLY A 228 11.34 -19.63 -42.93
N ASN A 229 11.10 -18.34 -42.68
CA ASN A 229 11.12 -17.76 -41.34
C ASN A 229 9.70 -17.55 -40.82
N MET A 230 9.47 -17.94 -39.58
CA MET A 230 8.27 -17.54 -38.83
C MET A 230 8.60 -16.36 -37.93
N MET A 231 7.74 -15.37 -37.93
CA MET A 231 7.76 -14.22 -37.04
C MET A 231 6.54 -14.32 -36.11
N ALA A 232 6.74 -14.11 -34.82
CA ALA A 232 5.67 -13.93 -33.86
C ALA A 232 5.85 -12.57 -33.17
N ALA A 233 4.90 -11.67 -33.35
CA ALA A 233 4.92 -10.32 -32.80
C ALA A 233 3.75 -10.12 -31.82
N LEU A 234 4.06 -9.74 -30.59
CA LEU A 234 3.06 -9.38 -29.59
C LEU A 234 2.50 -7.99 -29.90
N ARG A 235 1.18 -7.89 -30.10
CA ARG A 235 0.52 -6.59 -30.17
C ARG A 235 0.44 -6.00 -28.76
N LYS A 236 0.73 -4.70 -28.62
CA LYS A 236 0.54 -3.97 -27.36
C LYS A 236 -0.91 -4.17 -26.90
N PRO A 237 -1.16 -4.78 -25.72
CA PRO A 237 -2.51 -4.97 -25.22
C PRO A 237 -3.13 -3.62 -24.84
N ASN A 238 -4.46 -3.57 -24.83
CA ASN A 238 -5.18 -2.41 -24.30
C ASN A 238 -4.86 -2.25 -22.80
N SER A 239 -4.80 -1.00 -22.34
CA SER A 239 -4.66 -0.72 -20.92
C SER A 239 -5.89 -1.24 -20.19
N LEU A 240 -5.67 -2.09 -19.19
CA LEU A 240 -6.74 -2.56 -18.30
C LEU A 240 -7.02 -1.45 -17.28
N ALA A 241 -8.22 -0.88 -17.34
CA ALA A 241 -8.70 0.04 -16.32
C ALA A 241 -9.45 -0.76 -15.25
N LEU A 242 -8.97 -0.71 -14.00
CA LEU A 242 -9.68 -1.32 -12.88
C LEU A 242 -10.89 -0.45 -12.50
N SER A 243 -12.07 -1.05 -12.45
CA SER A 243 -13.24 -0.40 -11.86
C SER A 243 -13.07 -0.34 -10.34
N LEU A 244 -13.17 0.87 -9.78
CA LEU A 244 -13.03 1.14 -8.35
C LEU A 244 -14.13 0.48 -7.49
N HIS A 245 -15.24 0.08 -8.10
CA HIS A 245 -16.42 -0.42 -7.39
C HIS A 245 -16.40 -1.93 -7.17
N ASP A 246 -15.95 -2.71 -8.15
CA ASP A 246 -16.19 -4.17 -8.13
C ASP A 246 -14.92 -5.02 -8.21
N PHE A 247 -13.73 -4.43 -8.40
CA PHE A 247 -12.46 -5.17 -8.58
C PHE A 247 -12.57 -6.36 -9.55
N GLU A 248 -13.54 -6.36 -10.47
CA GLU A 248 -13.61 -7.33 -11.53
C GLU A 248 -12.44 -7.03 -12.46
N LEU A 249 -11.49 -7.97 -12.49
CA LEU A 249 -10.43 -7.94 -13.48
C LEU A 249 -11.10 -8.07 -14.86
N PRO A 250 -11.01 -7.04 -15.72
CA PRO A 250 -11.55 -7.17 -17.06
C PRO A 250 -10.81 -8.31 -17.77
N GLU A 251 -11.54 -9.11 -18.54
CA GLU A 251 -10.93 -10.13 -19.38
C GLU A 251 -9.92 -9.46 -20.32
N ALA A 252 -8.65 -9.87 -20.22
CA ALA A 252 -7.57 -9.30 -20.97
C ALA A 252 -7.24 -10.21 -22.16
N LEU A 253 -7.45 -9.70 -23.38
CA LEU A 253 -7.07 -10.39 -24.59
C LEU A 253 -5.72 -9.89 -25.08
N ILE A 254 -4.82 -10.84 -25.34
CA ILE A 254 -3.52 -10.60 -25.94
C ILE A 254 -3.56 -11.11 -27.37
N THR A 255 -3.17 -10.26 -28.32
CA THR A 255 -3.09 -10.65 -29.74
C THR A 255 -1.63 -10.87 -30.12
N ILE A 256 -1.35 -12.00 -30.75
CA ILE A 256 -0.03 -12.33 -31.32
C ILE A 256 -0.20 -12.41 -32.83
N ASP A 257 0.47 -11.52 -33.54
CA ASP A 257 0.50 -11.49 -35.00
C ASP A 257 1.59 -12.46 -35.48
N LEU A 258 1.20 -13.44 -36.32
CA LEU A 258 2.10 -14.45 -36.87
C LEU A 258 2.35 -14.17 -38.35
N GLY A 259 3.62 -14.06 -38.73
CA GLY A 259 4.06 -13.90 -40.12
C GLY A 259 4.89 -15.09 -40.59
N PHE A 260 4.78 -15.47 -41.85
CA PHE A 260 5.65 -16.46 -42.48
C PHE A 260 6.25 -15.89 -43.76
N SER A 261 7.59 -15.90 -43.83
CA SER A 261 8.35 -15.46 -44.99
C SER A 261 9.02 -16.68 -45.63
N PRO A 262 8.45 -17.23 -46.73
CA PRO A 262 8.99 -18.41 -47.39
C PRO A 262 10.31 -18.12 -48.11
N THR A 263 11.16 -19.12 -48.24
CA THR A 263 12.42 -19.02 -49.01
C THR A 263 12.19 -19.06 -50.52
N THR A 264 11.06 -19.65 -50.97
CA THR A 264 10.67 -19.73 -52.38
C THR A 264 9.18 -19.45 -52.55
N GLU A 265 8.80 -18.77 -53.62
CA GLU A 265 7.41 -18.34 -53.86
C GLU A 265 6.39 -19.50 -53.99
N SER A 266 6.87 -20.73 -54.24
CA SER A 266 5.99 -21.92 -54.33
C SER A 266 5.68 -22.60 -52.99
N THR A 267 6.30 -22.14 -51.90
CA THR A 267 6.14 -22.77 -50.58
C THR A 267 4.77 -22.50 -50.00
N ARG A 268 4.02 -23.56 -49.67
CA ARG A 268 2.71 -23.43 -49.02
C ARG A 268 2.84 -22.92 -47.58
N LEU A 269 1.87 -22.14 -47.14
CA LEU A 269 1.80 -21.68 -45.75
C LEU A 269 1.77 -22.90 -44.80
N PRO A 270 2.64 -22.93 -43.77
CA PRO A 270 2.65 -24.03 -42.82
C PRO A 270 1.36 -24.05 -41.98
N GLU A 271 0.87 -25.25 -41.69
CA GLU A 271 -0.27 -25.41 -40.78
C GLU A 271 0.16 -25.12 -39.33
N ILE A 272 -0.51 -24.16 -38.70
CA ILE A 272 -0.19 -23.75 -37.32
C ILE A 272 -1.08 -24.56 -36.37
N ARG A 273 -0.46 -25.34 -35.49
CA ARG A 273 -1.16 -26.07 -34.42
C ARG A 273 -0.58 -25.68 -33.06
N VAL A 274 -1.46 -25.21 -32.16
CA VAL A 274 -1.08 -24.93 -30.77
C VAL A 274 -0.93 -26.27 -30.04
N LYS A 275 0.29 -26.60 -29.63
CA LYS A 275 0.57 -27.83 -28.86
C LYS A 275 0.49 -27.62 -27.35
N SER A 276 1.01 -26.50 -26.86
CA SER A 276 0.97 -26.14 -25.45
C SER A 276 1.13 -24.63 -25.28
N ALA A 277 0.60 -24.11 -24.18
CA ALA A 277 0.87 -22.77 -23.69
C ALA A 277 1.43 -22.91 -22.27
N ARG A 278 2.52 -22.20 -21.97
CA ARG A 278 3.12 -22.19 -20.64
C ARG A 278 3.27 -20.76 -20.17
N THR A 279 2.59 -20.44 -19.07
CA THR A 279 2.79 -19.17 -18.38
C THR A 279 4.09 -19.26 -17.58
N ILE A 280 5.03 -18.36 -17.84
CA ILE A 280 6.24 -18.20 -17.04
C ILE A 280 6.01 -16.95 -16.18
N HIS A 281 5.80 -17.14 -14.87
CA HIS A 281 5.78 -16.03 -13.94
C HIS A 281 7.22 -15.55 -13.75
N GLY A 282 7.58 -14.43 -14.38
CA GLY A 282 8.81 -13.73 -14.09
C GLY A 282 8.70 -13.02 -12.75
N LEU A 283 9.61 -13.32 -11.82
CA LEU A 283 9.91 -12.42 -10.70
C LEU A 283 10.57 -11.17 -11.29
N ILE A 284 9.86 -10.04 -11.24
CA ILE A 284 10.43 -8.70 -11.44
C ILE A 284 10.65 -8.11 -10.06
#